data_AF-A0A3B9ZSK6-F1
#
_entry.id   AF-A0A3B9ZSK6-F1
#
_cell.length_a   1.000
_cell.length_b   1.000
_cell.length_c   1.000
_cell.angle_alpha   90.00
_cell.angle_beta   90.00
_cell.angle_gamma   90.00
#
_symmetry.space_group_name_H-M   'P 1'
#
loop_
_entity.id
_entity.type
_entity.pdbx_description
1 polymer ?
#
loop_
_entity_poly.entity_id
_entity_poly.type
_entity_poly.pdbx_seq_one_letter_code
_entity_poly.pdbx_strand_id
1 'polypeptide(L)'
;MKNRTEGIRINGHNYREDKLDVLIAEKLSSPHLPDWEVELFTFLQIWFSSSKTILAQTSGSTGEPTSIELPKQVMIKSAERTIQYFGLKKGNRILLSLPCRYIAGKMMVVRAIVGKMDLITVDPSSEFELL
;
A
#
# COMPACT_ATOMS: atom_id res chain seq x y z
N MET A 1 17.87 0.50 14.37
CA MET A 1 16.59 -0.21 14.60
C MET A 1 16.06 -0.74 13.26
N LYS A 2 16.30 -2.01 12.96
CA LYS A 2 15.65 -2.71 11.84
C LYS A 2 14.33 -3.26 12.38
N ASN A 3 13.24 -2.47 12.33
CA ASN A 3 11.91 -3.04 12.49
C ASN A 3 11.65 -3.87 11.23
N ARG A 4 11.99 -5.16 11.28
CA ARG A 4 11.75 -6.11 10.19
C ARG A 4 10.23 -6.23 10.01
N THR A 5 9.68 -5.51 9.04
CA THR A 5 8.31 -5.72 8.61
C THR A 5 8.25 -7.09 7.95
N GLU A 6 7.47 -8.02 8.52
CA GLU A 6 7.40 -9.44 8.11
C GLU A 6 6.97 -9.68 6.63
N GLY A 7 6.73 -8.62 5.86
CA GLY A 7 6.21 -8.65 4.51
C GLY A 7 4.81 -8.04 4.44
N ILE A 8 4.00 -8.51 3.50
CA ILE A 8 2.61 -8.09 3.32
C ILE A 8 1.75 -9.29 2.92
N ARG A 9 0.50 -9.32 3.37
CA ARG A 9 -0.51 -10.26 2.88
C ARG A 9 -1.42 -9.56 1.88
N ILE A 10 -1.59 -10.13 0.69
CA ILE A 10 -2.41 -9.57 -0.39
C ILE A 10 -3.33 -10.67 -0.92
N ASN A 11 -4.64 -10.43 -0.94
CA ASN A 11 -5.67 -11.37 -1.39
C ASN A 11 -5.53 -12.77 -0.77
N GLY A 12 -5.22 -12.83 0.53
CA GLY A 12 -5.04 -14.09 1.25
C GLY A 12 -3.63 -14.67 1.17
N HIS A 13 -2.79 -14.24 0.22
CA HIS A 13 -1.43 -14.74 0.02
C HIS A 13 -0.40 -13.96 0.85
N ASN A 14 0.48 -14.68 1.55
CA ASN A 14 1.54 -14.07 2.35
C ASN A 14 2.82 -13.92 1.54
N TYR A 15 3.31 -12.69 1.38
CA TYR A 15 4.57 -12.37 0.72
C TYR A 15 5.56 -11.86 1.76
N ARG A 16 6.64 -12.61 1.98
CA ARG A 16 7.69 -12.25 2.91
C ARG A 16 8.59 -11.16 2.32
N GLU A 17 9.13 -10.30 3.17
CA GLU A 17 10.04 -9.22 2.77
C GLU A 17 11.24 -9.71 1.93
N ASP A 18 11.83 -10.86 2.30
CA ASP A 18 12.96 -11.47 1.59
C ASP A 18 12.63 -12.02 0.19
N LYS A 19 11.35 -12.05 -0.18
CA LYS A 19 10.85 -12.49 -1.49
C LYS A 19 10.10 -11.39 -2.25
N LEU A 20 9.91 -10.22 -1.65
CA LEU A 20 9.15 -9.14 -2.28
C LEU A 20 9.84 -8.58 -3.52
N ASP A 21 11.17 -8.44 -3.52
CA ASP A 21 11.90 -7.93 -4.69
C ASP A 21 11.69 -8.81 -5.93
N VAL A 22 11.65 -10.14 -5.75
CA VAL A 22 11.40 -11.11 -6.84
C VAL A 22 9.97 -10.98 -7.36
N LEU A 23 8.98 -10.95 -6.46
CA LEU A 23 7.58 -10.77 -6.84
C LEU A 23 7.35 -9.44 -7.58
N ILE A 24 7.93 -8.36 -7.06
CA ILE A 24 7.79 -7.02 -7.65
C ILE A 24 8.40 -7.00 -9.05
N ALA A 25 9.60 -7.56 -9.22
CA ALA A 25 10.26 -7.64 -10.53
C ALA A 25 9.43 -8.47 -11.52
N GLU A 26 8.91 -9.62 -11.10
CA GLU A 26 8.02 -10.47 -11.91
C GLU A 26 6.77 -9.69 -12.35
N LYS A 27 6.08 -9.05 -11.40
CA LYS A 27 4.85 -8.30 -11.67
C LYS A 27 5.10 -7.14 -12.63
N LEU A 28 6.09 -6.30 -12.33
CA LEU A 28 6.40 -5.12 -13.14
C LEU A 28 6.98 -5.45 -14.52
N SER A 29 7.44 -6.70 -14.75
CA SER A 29 7.88 -7.17 -16.06
C SER A 29 6.73 -7.72 -16.92
N SER A 30 5.52 -7.88 -16.37
CA SER A 30 4.37 -8.40 -17.11
C SER A 30 3.84 -7.35 -18.10
N PRO A 31 3.72 -7.67 -19.41
CA PRO A 31 3.38 -6.72 -20.46
C PRO A 31 1.93 -6.20 -20.43
N HIS A 32 1.08 -6.79 -19.57
CA HIS A 32 -0.34 -6.46 -19.46
C HIS A 32 -0.78 -6.21 -18.02
N LEU A 33 0.16 -5.82 -17.15
CA LEU A 33 -0.20 -5.46 -15.78
C LEU A 33 -1.07 -4.18 -15.79
N PRO A 34 -2.28 -4.18 -15.20
CA PRO A 34 -3.10 -2.98 -15.13
C PRO A 34 -2.39 -1.83 -14.42
N ASP A 35 -2.64 -0.59 -14.84
CA ASP A 35 -1.97 0.60 -14.29
C ASP A 35 -2.08 0.70 -12.76
N TRP A 36 -3.23 0.34 -12.19
CA TRP A 36 -3.42 0.38 -10.74
C TRP A 36 -2.56 -0.67 -10.00
N GLU A 37 -2.29 -1.83 -10.62
CA GLU A 37 -1.36 -2.82 -10.08
C GLU A 37 0.09 -2.33 -10.23
N VAL A 38 0.45 -1.71 -11.37
CA VAL A 38 1.76 -1.08 -11.57
C VAL A 38 2.02 -0.07 -10.45
N GLU A 39 1.04 0.77 -10.12
CA GLU A 39 1.14 1.72 -9.02
C GLU A 39 1.33 1.06 -7.66
N LEU A 40 0.60 -0.03 -7.39
CA LEU A 40 0.72 -0.79 -6.14
C LEU A 40 2.12 -1.40 -6.00
N PHE A 41 2.60 -2.13 -7.01
CA PHE A 41 3.90 -2.80 -6.94
C PHE A 41 5.07 -1.81 -6.95
N THR A 42 4.93 -0.68 -7.67
CA THR A 42 5.89 0.43 -7.59
C THR A 42 5.92 1.02 -6.17
N PHE A 43 4.76 1.23 -5.54
CA PHE A 43 4.71 1.71 -4.16
C PHE A 43 5.35 0.71 -3.19
N LEU A 44 5.07 -0.60 -3.33
CA LEU A 44 5.70 -1.65 -2.52
C LEU A 44 7.23 -1.65 -2.68
N GLN A 45 7.73 -1.50 -3.91
CA GLN A 45 9.17 -1.39 -4.18
C GLN A 45 9.81 -0.26 -3.38
N ILE A 46 9.22 0.94 -3.42
CA ILE A 46 9.73 2.09 -2.69
C ILE A 46 9.55 1.87 -1.17
N TRP A 47 8.43 1.29 -0.73
CA TRP A 47 8.12 1.06 0.68
C TRP A 47 9.11 0.12 1.36
N PHE A 48 9.53 -0.96 0.68
CA PHE A 48 10.49 -1.92 1.20
C PHE A 48 11.96 -1.56 0.87
N SER A 49 12.19 -0.56 0.03
CA SER A 49 13.54 -0.01 -0.19
C SER A 49 14.11 0.74 1.04
N SER A 50 15.40 1.06 0.98
CA SER A 50 16.11 1.90 1.96
C SER A 50 15.67 3.36 1.99
N SER A 51 14.81 3.80 1.05
CA SER A 51 14.27 5.16 1.05
C SER A 51 13.57 5.47 2.37
N LYS A 52 13.78 6.66 2.90
CA LYS A 52 13.11 7.14 4.12
C LYS A 52 11.80 7.86 3.83
N THR A 53 11.54 8.19 2.58
CA THR A 53 10.43 9.04 2.16
C THR A 53 9.66 8.42 1.00
N ILE A 54 8.41 8.85 0.84
CA ILE A 54 7.47 8.45 -0.19
C ILE A 54 6.97 9.72 -0.88
N LEU A 55 6.98 9.75 -2.20
CA LEU A 55 6.29 10.78 -2.98
C LEU A 55 4.82 10.38 -3.13
N ALA A 56 3.91 11.28 -2.78
CA ALA A 56 2.48 11.06 -2.94
C ALA A 56 1.80 12.27 -3.56
N GLN A 57 0.80 12.02 -4.41
CA GLN A 57 -0.10 13.07 -4.86
C GLN A 57 -1.27 13.18 -3.89
N THR A 58 -1.66 14.41 -3.56
CA THR A 58 -2.96 14.68 -2.96
C THR A 58 -3.99 14.78 -4.08
N SER A 59 -5.25 14.43 -3.80
CA SER A 59 -6.32 14.48 -4.80
C SER A 59 -6.70 15.92 -5.21
N GLY A 60 -6.12 16.95 -4.57
CA GLY A 60 -6.29 18.37 -4.91
C GLY A 60 -7.74 18.80 -5.09
N SER A 61 -8.38 19.35 -4.07
CA SER A 61 -9.77 19.85 -4.18
C SER A 61 -9.95 20.99 -5.20
N THR A 62 -8.86 21.59 -5.68
CA THR A 62 -8.83 22.73 -6.61
C THR A 62 -8.28 22.39 -8.00
N GLY A 63 -8.12 21.10 -8.34
CA GLY A 63 -7.89 20.64 -9.72
C GLY A 63 -6.46 20.27 -10.10
N GLU A 64 -5.43 20.79 -9.42
CA GLU A 64 -4.03 20.39 -9.68
C GLU A 64 -3.48 19.49 -8.57
N PRO A 65 -3.14 18.23 -8.86
CA PRO A 65 -2.50 17.33 -7.91
C PRO A 65 -1.17 17.90 -7.43
N THR A 66 -1.07 18.22 -6.14
CA THR A 66 0.20 18.65 -5.53
C THR A 66 0.96 17.42 -5.04
N SER A 67 2.24 17.32 -5.41
CA SER A 67 3.12 16.28 -4.88
C SER A 67 3.66 16.67 -3.51
N ILE A 68 3.57 15.75 -2.56
CA ILE A 68 4.11 15.88 -1.21
C ILE A 68 5.11 14.75 -0.95
N GLU A 69 6.21 15.09 -0.29
CA GLU A 69 7.17 14.11 0.21
C GLU A 69 6.85 13.78 1.67
N LEU A 70 6.65 12.50 1.95
CA LEU A 70 6.22 12.03 3.27
C LEU A 70 7.25 11.06 3.86
N PRO A 71 7.78 11.34 5.06
CA PRO A 71 8.60 10.37 5.78
C PRO A 71 7.79 9.11 6.10
N LYS A 72 8.36 7.92 5.85
CA LYS A 72 7.72 6.63 6.18
C LYS A 72 7.30 6.56 7.65
N GLN A 73 8.09 7.13 8.56
CA GLN A 73 7.78 7.20 9.99
C GLN A 73 6.49 7.97 10.30
N VAL A 74 6.17 9.01 9.53
CA VAL A 74 4.91 9.75 9.69
C VAL A 74 3.74 8.89 9.22
N MET A 75 3.89 8.18 8.10
CA MET A 75 2.87 7.26 7.59
C MET A 75 2.62 6.10 8.56
N ILE A 76 3.68 5.54 9.17
CA ILE A 76 3.59 4.49 10.20
C ILE A 76 2.77 5.00 11.39
N LYS A 77 3.11 6.17 11.95
CA LYS A 77 2.36 6.76 13.07
C LYS A 77 0.89 7.03 12.73
N SER A 78 0.60 7.44 11.50
CA SER A 78 -0.77 7.64 11.03
C SER A 78 -1.55 6.32 10.93
N ALA A 79 -0.90 5.27 10.44
CA ALA A 79 -1.46 3.93 10.42
C ALA A 79 -1.73 3.39 11.84
N GLU A 80 -0.75 3.50 12.75
CA GLU A 80 -0.90 3.09 14.16
C GLU A 80 -2.11 3.74 14.83
N ARG A 81 -2.27 5.07 14.66
CA ARG A 81 -3.44 5.81 15.18
C ARG A 81 -4.75 5.30 14.60
N THR A 82 -4.79 5.05 13.28
CA THR A 82 -5.98 4.53 12.60
C THR A 82 -6.35 3.13 13.14
N ILE A 83 -5.36 2.24 13.23
CA ILE A 83 -5.51 0.87 13.73
C ILE A 83 -6.02 0.88 15.17
N GLN A 84 -5.45 1.72 16.03
CA GLN A 84 -5.87 1.86 17.42
C GLN A 84 -7.30 2.42 17.52
N TYR A 85 -7.61 3.48 16.77
CA TYR A 85 -8.91 4.16 16.81
C TYR A 85 -10.06 3.22 16.42
N PHE A 86 -9.90 2.46 15.34
CA PHE A 86 -10.91 1.52 14.86
C PHE A 86 -10.81 0.12 15.51
N GLY A 87 -9.85 -0.10 16.40
CA GLY A 87 -9.63 -1.40 17.03
C GLY A 87 -9.25 -2.53 16.06
N LEU A 88 -8.64 -2.20 14.92
CA LEU A 88 -8.26 -3.18 13.88
C LEU A 88 -7.23 -4.17 14.43
N LYS A 89 -7.34 -5.43 13.99
CA LYS A 89 -6.53 -6.54 14.48
C LYS A 89 -5.74 -7.19 13.34
N LYS A 90 -4.63 -7.85 13.72
CA LYS A 90 -3.89 -8.75 12.83
C LYS A 90 -4.84 -9.73 12.16
N GLY A 91 -4.67 -9.93 10.86
CA GLY A 91 -5.50 -10.84 10.05
C GLY A 91 -6.85 -10.28 9.63
N ASN A 92 -7.26 -9.08 10.07
CA ASN A 92 -8.39 -8.39 9.45
C ASN A 92 -8.13 -8.13 7.96
N ARG A 93 -9.21 -7.95 7.20
CA ARG A 93 -9.15 -7.58 5.79
C ARG A 93 -9.31 -6.08 5.63
N ILE A 94 -8.53 -5.48 4.74
CA ILE A 94 -8.61 -4.06 4.40
C ILE A 94 -8.62 -3.90 2.88
N LEU A 95 -9.61 -3.18 2.36
CA LEU A 95 -9.80 -3.01 0.92
C LEU A 95 -8.93 -1.88 0.36
N LEU A 96 -8.15 -2.18 -0.66
CA LEU A 96 -7.53 -1.20 -1.55
C LEU A 96 -8.44 -0.97 -2.76
N SER A 97 -9.33 0.01 -2.64
CA SER A 97 -10.23 0.46 -3.72
C SER A 97 -9.80 1.79 -4.32
N LEU A 98 -8.60 2.28 -4.00
CA LEU A 98 -8.07 3.55 -4.46
C LEU A 98 -6.69 3.33 -5.09
N PRO A 99 -6.37 4.03 -6.20
CA PRO A 99 -5.10 3.87 -6.88
C PRO A 99 -3.94 4.41 -6.02
N CYS A 100 -2.80 3.73 -6.06
CA CYS A 100 -1.63 4.03 -5.23
C CYS A 100 -0.85 5.28 -5.69
N ARG A 101 -1.24 5.93 -6.80
CA ARG A 101 -0.76 7.29 -7.13
C ARG A 101 -1.12 8.31 -6.04
N TYR A 102 -2.30 8.19 -5.44
CA TYR A 102 -2.76 9.10 -4.39
C TYR A 102 -2.37 8.64 -2.99
N ILE A 103 -2.23 9.59 -2.07
CA ILE A 103 -1.92 9.31 -0.67
C ILE A 103 -2.95 8.39 0.00
N ALA A 104 -4.22 8.49 -0.38
CA ALA A 104 -5.28 7.65 0.19
C ALA A 104 -5.05 6.15 -0.09
N GLY A 105 -4.75 5.77 -1.34
CA GLY A 105 -4.42 4.39 -1.71
C GLY A 105 -3.16 3.91 -1.00
N LYS A 106 -2.08 4.72 -1.02
CA LYS A 106 -0.82 4.39 -0.32
C LYS A 106 -1.05 4.12 1.17
N MET A 107 -1.87 4.92 1.84
CA MET A 107 -2.14 4.75 3.27
C MET A 107 -2.91 3.45 3.57
N MET A 108 -3.77 2.96 2.67
CA MET A 108 -4.42 1.65 2.84
C MET A 108 -3.39 0.52 2.86
N VAL A 109 -2.40 0.57 1.96
CA VAL A 109 -1.29 -0.39 1.93
C VAL A 109 -0.45 -0.29 3.21
N VAL A 110 -0.08 0.92 3.65
CA VAL A 110 0.69 1.11 4.90
C VAL A 110 -0.07 0.58 6.11
N ARG A 111 -1.38 0.83 6.21
CA ARG A 111 -2.23 0.30 7.27
C ARG A 111 -2.23 -1.23 7.26
N ALA A 112 -2.30 -1.86 6.08
CA ALA A 112 -2.23 -3.31 5.96
C ALA A 112 -0.91 -3.87 6.48
N ILE A 113 0.21 -3.25 6.10
CA ILE A 113 1.56 -3.65 6.52
C ILE A 113 1.73 -3.48 8.03
N VAL A 114 1.43 -2.29 8.58
CA VAL A 114 1.61 -1.98 10.00
C VAL A 114 0.68 -2.83 10.87
N GLY A 115 -0.56 -3.02 10.44
CA GLY A 115 -1.57 -3.81 11.16
C GLY A 115 -1.47 -5.31 10.97
N LYS A 116 -0.54 -5.81 10.13
CA LYS A 116 -0.45 -7.22 9.73
C LYS A 116 -1.81 -7.76 9.24
N MET A 117 -2.48 -6.97 8.41
CA MET A 117 -3.78 -7.26 7.81
C MET A 117 -3.63 -7.82 6.41
N ASP A 118 -4.71 -8.41 5.90
CA ASP A 118 -4.83 -8.88 4.52
C ASP A 118 -5.33 -7.73 3.63
N LEU A 119 -4.47 -7.26 2.73
CA LEU A 119 -4.81 -6.24 1.75
C LEU A 119 -5.61 -6.88 0.62
N ILE A 120 -6.89 -6.54 0.52
CA ILE A 120 -7.76 -6.99 -0.57
C ILE A 120 -7.68 -5.97 -1.68
N THR A 121 -7.21 -6.36 -2.86
CA THR A 121 -7.03 -5.44 -3.99
C THR A 121 -8.14 -5.61 -4.99
N VAL A 122 -8.65 -4.49 -5.50
CA VAL A 122 -9.67 -4.45 -6.52
C VAL A 122 -9.30 -3.35 -7.52
N ASP A 123 -9.65 -3.49 -8.80
CA ASP A 123 -9.48 -2.43 -9.81
C ASP A 123 -10.28 -1.17 -9.43
N PRO A 124 -9.65 -0.05 -9.06
CA PRO A 124 -10.37 1.13 -8.56
C PRO A 124 -11.46 1.70 -9.49
N SER A 125 -11.46 1.31 -10.77
CA SER A 125 -12.40 1.79 -11.79
C SER A 125 -13.62 0.91 -12.01
N SER A 126 -13.68 -0.31 -11.45
CA SER A 126 -14.84 -1.19 -11.65
C SER A 126 -15.78 -1.25 -10.46
N GLU A 127 -17.02 -1.65 -10.74
CA GLU A 127 -18.00 -2.01 -9.71
C GLU A 127 -17.54 -3.31 -9.03
N PHE A 128 -17.50 -3.34 -7.70
CA PHE A 128 -17.31 -4.58 -6.95
C PHE A 128 -18.43 -4.78 -5.96
N GLU A 129 -18.89 -6.02 -5.87
CA GLU A 129 -19.73 -6.45 -4.77
C GLU A 129 -18.82 -6.79 -3.58
N LEU A 130 -18.99 -6.02 -2.51
CA LEU A 130 -18.53 -6.43 -1.19
C LEU A 130 -19.44 -7.57 -0.74
N LEU A 131 -18.93 -8.81 -0.82
CA LEU A 131 -19.57 -10.02 -0.31
C LEU A 131 -20.12 -9.83 1.12
#